data_AF-A0A1A8E5Y9-F1
#
_entry.id   AF-A0A1A8E5Y9-F1
#
_cell.length_a   1.000
_cell.length_b   1.000
_cell.length_c   1.000
_cell.angle_alpha   90.00
_cell.angle_beta   90.00
_cell.angle_gamma   90.00
#
_symmetry.space_group_name_H-M   'P 1'
#
loop_
_entity.id
_entity.type
_entity.pdbx_description
1 polymer ?
#
loop_
_entity_poly.entity_id
_entity_poly.type
_entity_poly.pdbx_seq_one_letter_code
_entity_poly.pdbx_strand_id
1 'polypeptide(L)'
;VQDSILNKNALNLHQIFIDYKERLLIYGIYCSRVEIAIAILDLICKEKEDVRLKLEECSKRANNGKFTLRDLLVVPMQRVLKYHLLLQELVKHTQDAADKNNLKTALDAMKDLAQYVNEVKRDNETLREIDQYQRSIENLNQPLLTFGRPKGDGEVRLVSNIDKRKQDRHIFLFDVAAVVCKRRGDNYEMKDILDLNLFKVTNNPTSDREGKKWCYGFYVTHIQGHTGFELFFKTRELKKKWLEQFEMAISNIHPEKANHNSHQFKMHTFEKISSCSNCRLLLRGIFNQGYLCLKCGLGAHKECLGRLGVCGRTDPVKQKPKDNTTAPSSGLPRMIVIKDYSGIPSPQCGPPLSIHAGDVIELMFADLQSSWWQGKNLATSKIGFFPSDAVRPYPCVPKPADYSAHLWFAGLMERYQAELELMDRDNSTYLVRHRSKELNEYAISIKFNDKVKHIKILTKDGCF
;
A
#
# COMPACT_ATOMS: atom_id res chain seq x y z
N VAL A 1 5.51 22.19 -11.03
CA VAL A 1 4.52 23.25 -10.71
C VAL A 1 4.95 24.60 -11.26
N GLN A 2 6.16 25.11 -10.95
CA GLN A 2 6.64 26.37 -11.53
C GLN A 2 6.61 26.37 -13.07
N ASP A 3 7.12 25.31 -13.70
CA ASP A 3 7.01 25.12 -15.16
C ASP A 3 5.57 25.17 -15.68
N SER A 4 4.64 24.49 -15.00
CA SER A 4 3.22 24.49 -15.37
C SER A 4 2.63 25.90 -15.34
N ILE A 5 2.95 26.68 -14.31
CA ILE A 5 2.47 28.06 -14.16
C ILE A 5 3.09 28.96 -15.23
N LEU A 6 4.41 28.87 -15.43
CA LEU A 6 5.16 29.80 -16.28
C LEU A 6 5.02 29.50 -17.78
N ASN A 7 5.00 28.22 -18.15
CA ASN A 7 5.11 27.79 -19.55
C ASN A 7 3.81 27.17 -20.11
N LYS A 8 2.86 26.77 -19.24
CA LYS A 8 1.64 26.04 -19.64
C LYS A 8 0.36 26.66 -19.08
N ASN A 9 0.41 27.90 -18.61
CA ASN A 9 -0.73 28.64 -18.02
C ASN A 9 -1.50 27.82 -16.95
N ALA A 10 -0.81 26.96 -16.21
CA ALA A 10 -1.37 26.04 -15.22
C ALA A 10 -2.42 25.02 -15.74
N LEU A 11 -2.60 24.86 -17.05
CA LEU A 11 -3.61 23.95 -17.62
C LEU A 11 -3.36 22.47 -17.24
N ASN A 12 -2.09 22.08 -17.15
CA ASN A 12 -1.68 20.73 -16.76
C ASN A 12 -1.48 20.54 -15.24
N LEU A 13 -1.88 21.50 -14.41
CA LEU A 13 -1.67 21.44 -12.95
C LEU A 13 -2.34 20.20 -12.33
N HIS A 14 -3.55 19.86 -12.79
CA HIS A 14 -4.30 18.69 -12.33
C HIS A 14 -3.52 17.39 -12.53
N GLN A 15 -2.85 17.23 -13.68
CA GLN A 15 -2.08 16.03 -14.01
C GLN A 15 -0.90 15.84 -13.04
N ILE A 16 -0.23 16.94 -12.65
CA ILE A 16 0.87 16.88 -11.68
C ILE A 16 0.41 16.26 -10.35
N PHE A 17 -0.76 16.64 -9.84
CA PHE A 17 -1.28 16.05 -8.59
C PHE A 17 -1.60 14.57 -8.74
N ILE A 18 -2.15 14.17 -9.90
CA ILE A 18 -2.46 12.77 -10.19
C ILE A 18 -1.17 11.95 -10.26
N ASP A 19 -0.17 12.41 -11.01
CA ASP A 19 1.12 11.74 -11.19
C ASP A 19 1.90 11.60 -9.88
N TYR A 20 1.81 12.60 -9.00
CA TYR A 20 2.49 12.57 -7.71
C TYR A 20 1.72 11.80 -6.62
N LYS A 21 0.45 11.45 -6.83
CA LYS A 21 -0.38 10.74 -5.83
C LYS A 21 0.33 9.51 -5.29
N GLU A 22 0.87 8.66 -6.17
CA GLU A 22 1.54 7.43 -5.77
C GLU A 22 2.85 7.70 -5.00
N ARG A 23 3.60 8.73 -5.40
CA ARG A 23 4.83 9.13 -4.71
C ARG A 23 4.56 9.68 -3.31
N LEU A 24 3.40 10.29 -3.11
CA LEU A 24 2.97 10.82 -1.81
C LEU A 24 2.46 9.73 -0.86
N LEU A 25 2.33 8.48 -1.28
CA LEU A 25 1.90 7.39 -0.41
C LEU A 25 2.89 7.10 0.74
N ILE A 26 4.16 7.51 0.59
CA ILE A 26 5.19 7.45 1.65
C ILE A 26 4.77 8.18 2.93
N TYR A 27 3.86 9.17 2.81
CA TYR A 27 3.32 9.89 3.96
C TYR A 27 2.51 8.99 4.91
N GLY A 28 1.97 7.86 4.44
CA GLY A 28 1.33 6.89 5.34
C GLY A 28 2.31 6.36 6.39
N ILE A 29 3.55 6.04 5.98
CA ILE A 29 4.61 5.57 6.89
C ILE A 29 5.08 6.70 7.80
N TYR A 30 5.26 7.90 7.25
CA TYR A 30 5.68 9.06 8.03
C TYR A 30 4.67 9.38 9.15
N CYS A 31 3.39 9.53 8.79
CA CYS A 31 2.32 9.91 9.72
C CYS A 31 2.03 8.84 10.78
N SER A 32 2.25 7.56 10.49
CA SER A 32 2.09 6.48 11.49
C SER A 32 3.23 6.40 12.51
N ARG A 33 4.42 6.92 12.16
CA ARG A 33 5.63 6.83 13.00
C ARG A 33 6.03 8.15 13.67
N VAL A 34 5.51 9.29 13.21
CA VAL A 34 5.93 10.62 13.70
C VAL A 34 5.72 10.79 15.21
N GLU A 35 4.64 10.27 15.78
CA GLU A 35 4.38 10.34 17.23
C GLU A 35 5.45 9.59 18.03
N ILE A 36 5.86 8.41 17.55
CA ILE A 36 6.93 7.61 18.16
C ILE A 36 8.27 8.33 18.03
N ALA A 37 8.57 8.89 16.86
CA ALA A 37 9.80 9.63 16.63
C ALA A 37 9.91 10.87 17.54
N ILE A 38 8.80 11.59 17.76
CA ILE A 38 8.74 12.72 18.69
C ILE A 38 8.97 12.25 20.13
N ALA A 39 8.32 11.16 20.57
CA ALA A 39 8.51 10.63 21.92
C ALA A 39 9.97 10.20 22.18
N ILE A 40 10.62 9.59 21.18
CA ILE A 40 12.05 9.25 21.25
C ILE A 40 12.92 10.50 21.30
N LEU A 41 12.61 11.52 20.49
CA LEU A 41 13.32 12.79 20.52
C LEU A 41 13.24 13.45 21.90
N ASP A 42 12.06 13.46 22.52
CA ASP A 42 11.87 14.02 23.87
C ASP A 42 12.69 13.26 24.92
N LEU A 43 12.69 11.93 24.85
CA LEU A 43 13.47 11.08 25.75
C LEU A 43 14.97 11.38 25.62
N ILE A 44 15.47 11.47 24.39
CA ILE A 44 16.88 11.80 24.13
C ILE A 44 17.22 13.20 24.66
N CYS A 45 16.37 14.20 24.44
CA CYS A 45 16.57 15.55 24.96
C CYS A 45 16.58 15.61 26.49
N LYS A 46 15.82 14.73 27.16
CA LYS A 46 15.78 14.64 28.62
C LYS A 46 17.03 13.97 29.19
N GLU A 47 17.56 12.96 28.51
CA GLU A 47 18.72 12.19 28.97
C GLU A 47 20.05 12.82 28.58
N LYS A 48 20.11 13.51 27.45
CA LYS A 48 21.34 14.01 26.83
C LYS A 48 21.31 15.52 26.64
N GLU A 49 21.88 16.21 27.63
CA GLU A 49 21.94 17.67 27.68
C GLU A 49 22.71 18.30 26.50
N ASP A 50 23.78 17.65 26.05
CA ASP A 50 24.56 18.05 24.88
C ASP A 50 23.73 18.04 23.59
N VAL A 51 22.89 17.01 23.41
CA VAL A 51 21.96 16.92 22.27
C VAL A 51 20.90 18.02 22.35
N ARG A 52 20.35 18.28 23.55
CA ARG A 52 19.35 19.32 23.79
C ARG A 52 19.89 20.71 23.41
N LEU A 53 21.08 21.07 23.89
CA LEU A 53 21.75 22.33 23.55
C LEU A 53 22.03 22.43 22.05
N LYS A 54 22.45 21.33 21.42
CA LYS A 54 22.69 21.32 19.97
C LYS A 54 21.41 21.57 19.17
N LEU A 55 20.28 21.01 19.60
CA LEU A 55 18.98 21.26 18.96
C LEU A 55 18.52 22.71 19.09
N GLU A 56 18.78 23.35 20.24
CA GLU A 56 18.52 24.79 20.43
C GLU A 56 19.39 25.66 19.51
N GLU A 57 20.68 25.33 19.37
CA GLU A 57 21.59 25.99 18.43
C GLU A 57 21.09 25.85 16.98
N CYS A 58 20.72 24.64 16.57
CA CYS A 58 20.15 24.36 15.25
C CYS A 58 18.87 25.16 14.99
N SER A 59 17.99 25.26 15.99
CA SER A 59 16.75 26.06 15.90
C SER A 59 17.04 27.55 15.73
N LYS A 60 17.97 28.11 16.53
CA LYS A 60 18.42 29.51 16.39
C LYS A 60 19.01 29.77 15.01
N ARG A 61 19.86 28.87 14.51
CA ARG A 61 20.51 29.02 13.20
C ARG A 61 19.54 28.91 12.03
N ALA A 62 18.56 28.00 12.09
CA ALA A 62 17.68 27.72 10.96
C ALA A 62 16.49 28.69 10.87
N ASN A 63 15.95 29.14 12.00
CA ASN A 63 14.70 29.90 12.03
C ASN A 63 14.60 30.91 13.19
N ASN A 64 15.74 31.33 13.75
CA ASN A 64 15.84 32.27 14.87
C ASN A 64 15.10 31.78 16.13
N GLY A 65 15.02 30.46 16.34
CA GLY A 65 14.42 29.89 17.56
C GLY A 65 12.90 29.84 17.54
N LYS A 66 12.24 30.12 16.41
CA LYS A 66 10.78 30.14 16.28
C LYS A 66 10.16 28.76 16.28
N PHE A 67 10.85 27.75 15.73
CA PHE A 67 10.34 26.38 15.62
C PHE A 67 11.41 25.38 16.03
N THR A 68 11.05 24.50 16.95
CA THR A 68 11.90 23.38 17.37
C THR A 68 11.88 22.25 16.33
N LEU A 69 12.83 21.32 16.41
CA LEU A 69 12.81 20.12 15.57
C LEU A 69 11.50 19.33 15.75
N ARG A 70 10.99 19.27 16.99
CA ARG A 70 9.70 18.66 17.32
C ARG A 70 8.57 19.27 16.49
N ASP A 71 8.49 20.61 16.42
CA ASP A 71 7.45 21.32 15.66
C ASP A 71 7.56 21.03 14.16
N LEU A 72 8.79 21.04 13.65
CA LEU A 72 9.08 20.80 12.23
C LEU A 72 8.74 19.38 11.78
N LEU A 73 8.88 18.37 12.65
CA LEU A 73 8.51 16.98 12.34
C LEU A 73 7.01 16.81 12.08
N VAL A 74 6.15 17.70 12.58
CA VAL A 74 4.69 17.62 12.35
C VAL A 74 4.29 18.26 11.00
N VAL A 75 5.11 19.15 10.46
CA VAL A 75 4.79 19.93 9.24
C VAL A 75 4.48 19.05 8.02
N PRO A 76 5.22 17.95 7.72
CA PRO A 76 4.90 17.09 6.57
C PRO A 76 3.48 16.50 6.65
N MET A 77 3.06 16.07 7.85
CA MET A 77 1.69 15.56 8.09
C MET A 77 0.65 16.66 7.87
N GLN A 78 0.91 17.88 8.36
CA GLN A 78 0.01 19.00 8.13
C GLN A 78 -0.11 19.32 6.63
N ARG A 79 1.02 19.30 5.90
CA ARG A 79 1.07 19.69 4.49
C ARG A 79 0.29 18.74 3.58
N VAL A 80 0.43 17.43 3.74
CA VAL A 80 -0.26 16.45 2.89
C VAL A 80 -1.79 16.57 3.01
N LEU A 81 -2.28 16.98 4.19
CA LEU A 81 -3.70 17.23 4.47
C LEU A 81 -4.21 18.60 3.98
N LYS A 82 -3.35 19.47 3.42
CA LYS A 82 -3.78 20.75 2.83
C LYS A 82 -4.05 20.67 1.33
N TYR A 83 -3.50 19.70 0.61
CA TYR A 83 -3.63 19.66 -0.87
C TYR A 83 -5.09 19.59 -1.33
N HIS A 84 -5.91 18.75 -0.69
CA HIS A 84 -7.34 18.68 -1.05
C HIS A 84 -8.10 19.97 -0.70
N LEU A 85 -7.74 20.68 0.37
CA LEU A 85 -8.38 21.95 0.74
C LEU A 85 -8.03 23.06 -0.26
N LEU A 86 -6.76 23.13 -0.67
CA LEU A 86 -6.29 24.11 -1.65
C LEU A 86 -6.93 23.86 -3.02
N LEU A 87 -6.99 22.60 -3.46
CA LEU A 87 -7.66 22.23 -4.72
C LEU A 87 -9.17 22.48 -4.66
N GLN A 88 -9.80 22.25 -3.50
CA GLN A 88 -11.22 22.54 -3.33
C GLN A 88 -11.53 24.02 -3.53
N GLU A 89 -10.72 24.91 -2.96
CA GLU A 89 -10.91 26.35 -3.15
C GLU A 89 -10.58 26.76 -4.60
N LEU A 90 -9.54 26.19 -5.21
CA LEU A 90 -9.22 26.44 -6.62
C LEU A 90 -10.36 26.03 -7.57
N VAL A 91 -10.96 24.85 -7.36
CA VAL A 91 -12.13 24.37 -8.14
C VAL A 91 -13.32 25.33 -8.01
N LYS A 92 -13.53 25.93 -6.83
CA LYS A 92 -14.63 26.87 -6.56
C LYS A 92 -14.49 28.15 -7.41
N HIS A 93 -13.26 28.65 -7.57
CA HIS A 93 -12.97 29.89 -8.31
C HIS A 93 -12.66 29.67 -9.80
N THR A 94 -12.58 28.43 -10.27
CA THR A 94 -12.39 28.10 -11.70
C THR A 94 -13.73 28.20 -12.45
N GLN A 95 -13.78 29.05 -13.48
CA GLN A 95 -14.98 29.28 -14.29
C GLN A 95 -15.08 28.31 -15.47
N ASP A 96 -13.96 28.04 -16.15
CA ASP A 96 -13.93 27.12 -17.28
C ASP A 96 -14.36 25.70 -16.85
N ALA A 97 -15.28 25.11 -17.62
CA ALA A 97 -15.90 23.84 -17.27
C ALA A 97 -14.93 22.65 -17.40
N ALA A 98 -14.06 22.68 -18.41
CA ALA A 98 -13.10 21.61 -18.66
C ALA A 98 -12.02 21.60 -17.57
N ASP A 99 -11.43 22.76 -17.28
CA ASP A 99 -10.44 22.91 -16.21
C ASP A 99 -11.02 22.58 -14.84
N LYS A 100 -12.26 22.98 -14.57
CA LYS A 100 -12.95 22.65 -13.33
C LYS A 100 -13.14 21.13 -13.17
N ASN A 101 -13.47 20.40 -14.24
CA ASN A 101 -13.58 18.94 -14.20
C ASN A 101 -12.23 18.24 -14.05
N ASN A 102 -11.20 18.75 -14.72
CA ASN A 102 -9.82 18.27 -14.57
C ASN A 102 -9.33 18.44 -13.12
N LEU A 103 -9.56 19.62 -12.52
CA LEU A 103 -9.21 19.91 -11.13
C LEU A 103 -10.03 19.10 -10.12
N LYS A 104 -11.30 18.77 -10.40
CA LYS A 104 -12.09 17.85 -9.57
C LYS A 104 -11.45 16.46 -9.52
N THR A 105 -10.94 15.97 -10.64
CA THR A 105 -10.23 14.69 -10.69
C THR A 105 -8.97 14.70 -9.81
N ALA A 106 -8.20 15.79 -9.86
CA ALA A 106 -7.05 15.98 -8.96
C ALA A 106 -7.47 16.12 -7.48
N LEU A 107 -8.58 16.81 -7.21
CA LEU A 107 -9.14 16.95 -5.87
C LEU A 107 -9.51 15.58 -5.29
N ASP A 108 -10.18 14.73 -6.06
CA ASP A 108 -10.57 13.39 -5.64
C ASP A 108 -9.34 12.51 -5.40
N ALA A 109 -8.30 12.62 -6.23
CA ALA A 109 -7.01 11.97 -6.00
C ALA A 109 -6.36 12.38 -4.67
N MET A 110 -6.38 13.67 -4.31
CA MET A 110 -5.82 14.17 -3.05
C MET A 110 -6.69 13.85 -1.83
N LYS A 111 -8.02 13.80 -1.99
CA LYS A 111 -8.94 13.30 -0.95
C LYS A 111 -8.67 11.83 -0.65
N ASP A 112 -8.48 11.01 -1.68
CA ASP A 112 -8.18 9.60 -1.52
C ASP A 112 -6.84 9.37 -0.81
N LEU A 113 -5.81 10.17 -1.14
CA LEU A 113 -4.53 10.17 -0.41
C LEU A 113 -4.72 10.54 1.07
N ALA A 114 -5.48 11.59 1.38
CA ALA A 114 -5.74 11.99 2.76
C ALA A 114 -6.48 10.90 3.55
N GLN A 115 -7.47 10.26 2.93
CA GLN A 115 -8.18 9.12 3.52
C GLN A 115 -7.24 7.93 3.74
N TYR A 116 -6.36 7.61 2.79
CA TYR A 116 -5.35 6.56 2.94
C TYR A 116 -4.43 6.83 4.15
N VAL A 117 -3.89 8.05 4.29
CA VAL A 117 -3.03 8.42 5.43
C VAL A 117 -3.76 8.25 6.76
N ASN A 118 -5.03 8.64 6.82
CA ASN A 118 -5.86 8.48 8.02
C ASN A 118 -6.08 7.00 8.37
N GLU A 119 -6.35 6.14 7.39
CA GLU A 119 -6.51 4.70 7.62
C GLU A 119 -5.21 4.03 8.06
N VAL A 120 -4.06 4.42 7.48
CA VAL A 120 -2.75 3.89 7.93
C VAL A 120 -2.49 4.28 9.38
N LYS A 121 -2.82 5.52 9.78
CA LYS A 121 -2.73 5.94 11.18
C LYS A 121 -3.65 5.10 12.08
N ARG A 122 -4.92 4.97 11.71
CA ARG A 122 -5.92 4.19 12.46
C ARG A 122 -5.49 2.75 12.64
N ASP A 123 -5.04 2.10 11.56
CA ASP A 123 -4.60 0.71 11.66
C ASP A 123 -3.36 0.56 12.55
N ASN A 124 -2.44 1.53 12.58
CA ASN A 124 -1.31 1.50 13.52
C ASN A 124 -1.77 1.63 14.97
N GLU A 125 -2.78 2.44 15.26
CA GLU A 125 -3.39 2.50 16.60
C GLU A 125 -4.06 1.17 16.95
N THR A 126 -4.81 0.58 16.01
CA THR A 126 -5.42 -0.75 16.17
C THR A 126 -4.38 -1.84 16.41
N LEU A 127 -3.23 -1.82 15.73
CA LEU A 127 -2.14 -2.78 15.99
C LEU A 127 -1.56 -2.65 17.40
N ARG A 128 -1.47 -1.43 17.94
CA ARG A 128 -1.05 -1.22 19.35
C ARG A 128 -2.08 -1.75 20.33
N GLU A 129 -3.37 -1.56 20.05
CA GLU A 129 -4.46 -2.12 20.85
C GLU A 129 -4.43 -3.65 20.83
N ILE A 130 -4.23 -4.27 19.66
CA ILE A 130 -4.05 -5.72 19.53
C ILE A 130 -2.83 -6.21 20.33
N ASP A 131 -1.69 -5.51 20.26
CA ASP A 131 -0.49 -5.86 21.05
C ASP A 131 -0.77 -5.78 22.57
N GLN A 132 -1.53 -4.77 23.01
CA GLN A 132 -1.96 -4.66 24.40
C GLN A 132 -2.84 -5.84 24.83
N TYR A 133 -3.83 -6.22 24.02
CA TYR A 133 -4.67 -7.39 24.27
C TYR A 133 -3.84 -8.69 24.28
N GLN A 134 -2.88 -8.81 23.36
CA GLN A 134 -2.01 -9.99 23.26
C GLN A 134 -1.17 -10.19 24.52
N ARG A 135 -0.75 -9.09 25.18
CA ARG A 135 0.00 -9.13 26.44
C ARG A 135 -0.86 -9.39 27.67
N SER A 136 -2.15 -9.01 27.65
CA SER A 136 -3.04 -9.15 28.81
C SER A 136 -3.79 -10.49 28.85
N ILE A 137 -3.82 -11.24 27.75
CA ILE A 137 -4.51 -12.54 27.65
C ILE A 137 -3.50 -13.70 27.71
N GLU A 138 -3.57 -14.47 28.78
CA GLU A 138 -2.81 -15.70 29.01
C GLU A 138 -3.42 -16.90 28.27
N ASN A 139 -2.60 -17.91 28.00
CA ASN A 139 -2.97 -19.17 27.33
C ASN A 139 -3.51 -19.02 25.90
N LEU A 140 -3.21 -17.93 25.20
CA LEU A 140 -3.51 -17.82 23.77
C LEU A 140 -2.72 -18.87 22.97
N ASN A 141 -3.41 -19.59 22.08
CA ASN A 141 -2.81 -20.60 21.19
C ASN A 141 -2.39 -20.03 19.83
N GLN A 142 -2.81 -18.81 19.48
CA GLN A 142 -2.47 -18.13 18.24
C GLN A 142 -2.47 -16.60 18.39
N PRO A 143 -1.75 -15.85 17.53
CA PRO A 143 -1.69 -14.39 17.62
C PRO A 143 -3.03 -13.73 17.30
N LEU A 144 -3.45 -12.77 18.12
CA LEU A 144 -4.72 -12.03 17.94
C LEU A 144 -4.80 -11.28 16.61
N LEU A 145 -3.65 -10.89 16.03
CA LEU A 145 -3.58 -10.26 14.72
C LEU A 145 -4.25 -11.11 13.62
N THR A 146 -4.20 -12.43 13.74
CA THR A 146 -4.85 -13.35 12.79
C THR A 146 -6.37 -13.22 12.80
N PHE A 147 -6.94 -12.64 13.86
CA PHE A 147 -8.39 -12.45 13.98
C PHE A 147 -8.93 -11.18 13.32
N GLY A 148 -8.05 -10.31 12.82
CA GLY A 148 -8.42 -9.05 12.17
C GLY A 148 -8.61 -7.90 13.16
N ARG A 149 -9.49 -6.94 12.84
CA ARG A 149 -9.70 -5.74 13.67
C ARG A 149 -10.58 -6.06 14.87
N PRO A 150 -10.25 -5.58 16.08
CA PRO A 150 -11.14 -5.65 17.23
C PRO A 150 -12.42 -4.84 16.95
N LYS A 151 -13.54 -5.40 17.38
CA LYS A 151 -14.88 -4.76 17.38
C LYS A 151 -15.26 -4.24 18.76
N GLY A 152 -14.58 -4.73 19.79
CA GLY A 152 -14.74 -4.31 21.17
C GLY A 152 -14.55 -5.47 22.14
N ASP A 153 -14.40 -5.12 23.40
CA ASP A 153 -14.30 -6.06 24.51
C ASP A 153 -15.28 -5.73 25.63
N GLY A 154 -15.59 -6.70 26.49
CA GLY A 154 -16.47 -6.47 27.64
C GLY A 154 -16.97 -7.71 28.36
N GLU A 155 -17.61 -7.46 29.49
CA GLU A 155 -18.15 -8.49 30.37
C GLU A 155 -19.47 -9.07 29.82
N VAL A 156 -19.57 -10.39 29.84
CA VAL A 156 -20.72 -11.15 29.38
C VAL A 156 -21.00 -12.33 30.31
N ARG A 157 -22.27 -12.73 30.44
CA ARG A 157 -22.64 -14.00 31.05
C ARG A 157 -22.91 -15.01 29.97
N LEU A 158 -22.12 -16.06 29.92
CA LEU A 158 -22.18 -17.10 28.90
C LEU A 158 -22.83 -18.36 29.48
N VAL A 159 -23.77 -18.93 28.74
CA VAL A 159 -24.34 -20.27 28.99
C VAL A 159 -24.02 -21.13 27.79
N SER A 160 -23.54 -22.35 28.02
CA SER A 160 -23.31 -23.32 26.94
C SER A 160 -24.47 -24.31 26.85
N ASN A 161 -24.63 -24.95 25.70
CA ASN A 161 -25.61 -26.03 25.55
C ASN A 161 -25.31 -27.27 26.43
N ILE A 162 -24.04 -27.49 26.79
CA ILE A 162 -23.57 -28.61 27.62
C ILE A 162 -23.70 -28.27 29.13
N ASP A 163 -23.16 -27.13 29.54
CA ASP A 163 -23.28 -26.60 30.90
C ASP A 163 -24.27 -25.44 30.93
N LYS A 164 -25.47 -25.71 31.46
CA LYS A 164 -26.56 -24.74 31.58
C LYS A 164 -26.33 -23.68 32.67
N ARG A 165 -25.18 -23.69 33.36
CA ARG A 165 -24.81 -22.67 34.33
C ARG A 165 -24.41 -21.36 33.65
N LYS A 166 -24.82 -20.24 34.23
CA LYS A 166 -24.37 -18.90 33.82
C LYS A 166 -22.95 -18.68 34.32
N GLN A 167 -22.03 -18.48 33.39
CA GLN A 167 -20.62 -18.26 33.68
C GLN A 167 -20.26 -16.81 33.38
N ASP A 168 -19.73 -16.08 34.36
CA ASP A 168 -19.19 -14.74 34.12
C ASP A 168 -17.89 -14.85 33.30
N ARG A 169 -17.84 -14.14 32.17
CA ARG A 169 -16.75 -14.14 31.18
C ARG A 169 -16.49 -12.73 30.69
N HIS A 170 -15.31 -12.54 30.09
CA HIS A 170 -14.97 -11.35 29.31
C HIS A 170 -14.74 -11.79 27.88
N ILE A 171 -15.30 -11.09 26.90
CA ILE A 171 -15.10 -11.41 25.49
C ILE A 171 -14.31 -10.32 24.79
N PHE A 172 -13.41 -10.71 23.90
CA PHE A 172 -12.75 -9.83 22.94
C PHE A 172 -13.22 -10.24 21.55
N LEU A 173 -13.98 -9.39 20.88
CA LEU A 173 -14.53 -9.68 19.55
C LEU A 173 -13.65 -9.04 18.47
N PHE A 174 -13.36 -9.81 17.44
CA PHE A 174 -12.60 -9.42 16.26
C PHE A 174 -13.42 -9.69 14.99
N ASP A 175 -12.86 -9.36 13.82
CA ASP A 175 -13.52 -9.60 12.53
C ASP A 175 -13.88 -11.07 12.30
N VAL A 176 -13.00 -12.01 12.66
CA VAL A 176 -13.20 -13.45 12.33
C VAL A 176 -13.32 -14.35 13.56
N ALA A 177 -13.11 -13.85 14.76
CA ALA A 177 -13.19 -14.65 15.98
C ALA A 177 -13.68 -13.85 17.19
N ALA A 178 -14.25 -14.55 18.18
CA ALA A 178 -14.48 -14.00 19.51
C ALA A 178 -13.71 -14.82 20.55
N VAL A 179 -12.78 -14.18 21.27
CA VAL A 179 -11.99 -14.81 22.32
C VAL A 179 -12.75 -14.71 23.64
N VAL A 180 -13.08 -15.85 24.24
CA VAL A 180 -13.78 -15.94 25.52
C VAL A 180 -12.76 -16.15 26.62
N CYS A 181 -12.74 -15.23 27.58
CA CYS A 181 -11.78 -15.20 28.67
C CYS A 181 -12.46 -15.25 30.04
N LYS A 182 -11.71 -15.71 31.05
CA LYS A 182 -12.03 -15.53 32.47
C LYS A 182 -11.12 -14.43 33.04
N ARG A 183 -11.70 -13.39 33.64
CA ARG A 183 -10.94 -12.29 34.24
C ARG A 183 -10.16 -12.76 35.48
N ARG A 184 -8.90 -12.34 35.61
CA ARG A 184 -7.95 -12.64 36.70
C ARG A 184 -7.25 -11.35 37.14
N GLY A 185 -7.95 -10.50 37.91
CA GLY A 185 -7.45 -9.15 38.23
C GLY A 185 -7.43 -8.28 36.98
N ASP A 186 -6.24 -7.84 36.60
CA ASP A 186 -5.98 -7.04 35.39
C ASP A 186 -5.65 -7.89 34.15
N ASN A 187 -5.41 -9.20 34.34
CA ASN A 187 -5.16 -10.15 33.25
C ASN A 187 -6.42 -10.96 32.91
N TYR A 188 -6.35 -11.63 31.77
CA TYR A 188 -7.41 -12.48 31.23
C TYR A 188 -6.86 -13.87 30.93
N GLU A 189 -7.59 -14.90 31.31
CA GLU A 189 -7.24 -16.29 31.02
C GLU A 189 -8.13 -16.79 29.88
N MET A 190 -7.55 -17.11 28.72
CA MET A 190 -8.31 -17.65 27.57
C MET A 190 -8.98 -18.97 27.96
N LYS A 191 -10.27 -19.10 27.64
CA LYS A 191 -11.08 -20.30 27.88
C LYS A 191 -11.59 -20.95 26.61
N ASP A 192 -11.98 -20.14 25.64
CA ASP A 192 -12.48 -20.62 24.36
C ASP A 192 -12.25 -19.59 23.26
N ILE A 193 -12.26 -20.03 21.99
CA ILE A 193 -12.17 -19.18 20.81
C ILE A 193 -13.29 -19.57 19.86
N LEU A 194 -14.22 -18.65 19.64
CA LEU A 194 -15.35 -18.85 18.73
C LEU A 194 -14.93 -18.38 17.34
N ASP A 195 -14.68 -19.30 16.41
CA ASP A 195 -14.42 -18.97 15.00
C ASP A 195 -15.70 -18.53 14.29
N LEU A 196 -15.83 -17.24 14.01
CA LEU A 196 -17.04 -16.66 13.43
C LEU A 196 -17.31 -17.11 11.99
N ASN A 197 -16.36 -17.80 11.32
CA ASN A 197 -16.64 -18.47 10.06
C ASN A 197 -17.61 -19.65 10.22
N LEU A 198 -17.63 -20.27 11.41
CA LEU A 198 -18.38 -21.48 11.72
C LEU A 198 -19.58 -21.23 12.63
N PHE A 199 -19.79 -20.00 13.09
CA PHE A 199 -20.88 -19.64 13.99
C PHE A 199 -21.84 -18.65 13.33
N LYS A 200 -23.14 -18.81 13.62
CA LYS A 200 -24.19 -17.86 13.27
C LYS A 200 -24.76 -17.22 14.53
N VAL A 201 -25.18 -15.97 14.40
CA VAL A 201 -25.78 -15.20 15.48
C VAL A 201 -27.29 -15.12 15.27
N THR A 202 -28.04 -15.33 16.34
CA THR A 202 -29.51 -15.32 16.30
C THR A 202 -30.03 -14.58 17.52
N ASN A 203 -30.78 -13.50 17.28
CA ASN A 203 -31.35 -12.70 18.36
C ASN A 203 -32.37 -13.53 19.16
N ASN A 204 -32.31 -13.46 20.49
CA ASN A 204 -33.30 -14.06 21.38
C ASN A 204 -34.18 -12.95 21.99
N PRO A 205 -35.38 -12.68 21.47
CA PRO A 205 -36.28 -11.69 22.07
C PRO A 205 -36.95 -12.20 23.36
N THR A 206 -37.08 -13.53 23.55
CA THR A 206 -37.82 -14.11 24.69
C THR A 206 -37.12 -13.98 26.04
N SER A 207 -35.81 -13.70 26.07
CA SER A 207 -35.06 -13.50 27.31
C SER A 207 -35.26 -12.12 27.94
N ASP A 208 -35.74 -11.14 27.16
CA ASP A 208 -35.74 -9.71 27.50
C ASP A 208 -36.84 -9.37 28.52
N ARG A 209 -36.66 -9.81 29.77
CA ARG A 209 -37.50 -9.39 30.90
C ARG A 209 -37.10 -7.97 31.31
N GLU A 210 -37.94 -7.00 30.98
CA GLU A 210 -37.71 -5.59 31.30
C GLU A 210 -37.46 -5.37 32.80
N GLY A 211 -36.45 -4.56 33.13
CA GLY A 211 -36.08 -4.22 34.52
C GLY A 211 -35.07 -5.16 35.19
N LYS A 212 -34.72 -6.33 34.62
CA LYS A 212 -33.76 -7.27 35.22
C LYS A 212 -32.41 -7.28 34.50
N LYS A 213 -31.34 -6.92 35.23
CA LYS A 213 -29.96 -6.98 34.72
C LYS A 213 -29.60 -8.43 34.32
N TRP A 214 -28.75 -8.58 33.31
CA TRP A 214 -28.23 -9.88 32.84
C TRP A 214 -29.30 -10.85 32.30
N CYS A 215 -30.36 -10.29 31.72
CA CYS A 215 -31.44 -11.04 31.08
C CYS A 215 -31.55 -10.76 29.58
N TYR A 216 -30.77 -9.83 29.04
CA TYR A 216 -30.79 -9.48 27.62
C TYR A 216 -29.78 -10.33 26.88
N GLY A 217 -30.21 -11.28 26.05
CA GLY A 217 -29.27 -12.17 25.37
C GLY A 217 -29.56 -12.48 23.91
N PHE A 218 -28.58 -13.10 23.26
CA PHE A 218 -28.68 -13.68 21.93
C PHE A 218 -27.84 -14.95 21.84
N TYR A 219 -28.12 -15.78 20.84
CA TYR A 219 -27.44 -17.03 20.62
C TYR A 219 -26.30 -16.90 19.61
N VAL A 220 -25.18 -17.56 19.89
CA VAL A 220 -24.06 -17.79 18.99
C VAL A 220 -23.96 -19.30 18.81
N THR A 221 -24.41 -19.81 17.67
CA THR A 221 -24.56 -21.26 17.43
C THR A 221 -23.69 -21.70 16.27
N HIS A 222 -23.05 -22.86 16.41
CA HIS A 222 -22.30 -23.45 15.32
C HIS A 222 -23.24 -23.76 14.15
N ILE A 223 -22.81 -23.51 12.91
CA ILE A 223 -23.64 -23.69 11.71
C ILE A 223 -24.11 -25.15 11.53
N GLN A 224 -23.34 -26.12 12.03
CA GLN A 224 -23.70 -27.55 12.04
C GLN A 224 -24.55 -27.95 13.25
N GLY A 225 -24.81 -27.04 14.20
CA GLY A 225 -25.67 -27.28 15.36
C GLY A 225 -25.05 -28.07 16.53
N HIS A 226 -23.77 -28.44 16.45
CA HIS A 226 -23.12 -29.27 17.47
C HIS A 226 -22.87 -28.52 18.80
N THR A 227 -22.52 -27.23 18.73
CA THR A 227 -22.22 -26.38 19.88
C THR A 227 -22.95 -25.06 19.79
N GLY A 228 -23.35 -24.50 20.94
CA GLY A 228 -24.08 -23.25 20.99
C GLY A 228 -23.94 -22.56 22.33
N PHE A 229 -23.86 -21.24 22.27
CA PHE A 229 -23.69 -20.37 23.41
C PHE A 229 -24.83 -19.34 23.45
N GLU A 230 -25.32 -19.04 24.64
CA GLU A 230 -26.20 -17.92 24.90
C GLU A 230 -25.43 -16.86 25.67
N LEU A 231 -25.31 -15.68 25.07
CA LEU A 231 -24.62 -14.53 25.64
C LEU A 231 -25.64 -13.60 26.28
N PHE A 232 -25.48 -13.30 27.57
CA PHE A 232 -26.33 -12.39 28.34
C PHE A 232 -25.57 -11.13 28.72
N PHE A 233 -26.24 -9.99 28.55
CA PHE A 233 -25.71 -8.66 28.78
C PHE A 233 -26.49 -7.95 29.89
N LYS A 234 -25.79 -7.02 30.56
CA LYS A 234 -26.33 -6.30 31.72
C LYS A 234 -27.53 -5.43 31.36
N THR A 235 -27.53 -4.81 30.17
CA THR A 235 -28.59 -3.91 29.71
C THR A 235 -28.99 -4.20 28.25
N ARG A 236 -30.15 -3.71 27.84
CA ARG A 236 -30.67 -3.83 26.47
C ARG A 236 -29.76 -3.13 25.46
N GLU A 237 -29.19 -2.00 25.85
CA GLU A 237 -28.29 -1.20 25.02
C GLU A 237 -26.98 -1.95 24.76
N LEU A 238 -26.44 -2.63 25.77
CA LEU A 238 -25.26 -3.49 25.61
C LEU A 238 -25.56 -4.67 24.71
N LYS A 239 -26.70 -5.36 24.88
CA LYS A 239 -27.15 -6.43 23.97
C LYS A 239 -27.18 -5.93 22.53
N LYS A 240 -27.84 -4.78 22.29
CA LYS A 240 -27.96 -4.18 20.96
C LYS A 240 -26.59 -3.86 20.36
N LYS A 241 -25.73 -3.17 21.11
CA LYS A 241 -24.37 -2.83 20.68
C LYS A 241 -23.58 -4.08 20.29
N TRP A 242 -23.58 -5.11 21.14
CA TRP A 242 -22.86 -6.35 20.88
C TRP A 242 -23.43 -7.10 19.68
N LEU A 243 -24.75 -7.21 19.56
CA LEU A 243 -25.40 -7.83 18.41
C LEU A 243 -24.98 -7.16 17.10
N GLU A 244 -24.99 -5.82 17.04
CA GLU A 244 -24.52 -5.05 15.88
C GLU A 244 -23.04 -5.30 15.57
N GLN A 245 -22.17 -5.41 16.58
CA GLN A 245 -20.75 -5.72 16.37
C GLN A 245 -20.53 -7.14 15.80
N PHE A 246 -21.26 -8.13 16.33
CA PHE A 246 -21.20 -9.50 15.82
C PHE A 246 -21.73 -9.60 14.38
N GLU A 247 -22.85 -8.92 14.08
CA GLU A 247 -23.40 -8.84 12.73
C GLU A 247 -22.42 -8.16 11.77
N MET A 248 -21.74 -7.09 12.20
CA MET A 248 -20.71 -6.42 11.42
C MET A 248 -19.50 -7.31 11.15
N ALA A 249 -19.04 -8.08 12.15
CA ALA A 249 -17.95 -9.05 12.00
C ALA A 249 -18.32 -10.15 10.99
N ILE A 250 -19.49 -10.77 11.15
CA ILE A 250 -20.00 -11.79 10.20
C ILE A 250 -20.15 -11.21 8.79
N SER A 251 -20.65 -9.98 8.66
CA SER A 251 -20.77 -9.26 7.38
C SER A 251 -19.40 -8.96 6.74
N ASN A 252 -18.33 -8.83 7.53
CA ASN A 252 -16.97 -8.69 7.02
C ASN A 252 -16.39 -10.02 6.52
N ILE A 253 -16.75 -11.14 7.15
CA ILE A 253 -16.33 -12.46 6.69
C ILE A 253 -17.09 -12.84 5.42
N HIS A 254 -18.41 -12.65 5.44
CA HIS A 254 -19.35 -13.04 4.39
C HIS A 254 -20.14 -11.83 3.88
N PRO A 255 -19.53 -10.93 3.10
CA PRO A 255 -20.27 -9.80 2.54
C PRO A 255 -21.31 -10.31 1.54
N GLU A 256 -22.51 -9.71 1.51
CA GLU A 256 -23.63 -10.16 0.68
C GLU A 256 -23.28 -10.36 -0.79
N LYS A 257 -22.38 -9.52 -1.33
CA LYS A 257 -21.97 -9.50 -2.74
C LYS A 257 -20.65 -10.24 -2.99
N ALA A 258 -20.19 -11.08 -2.06
CA ALA A 258 -18.92 -11.82 -2.17
C ALA A 258 -18.85 -12.75 -3.39
N ASN A 259 -19.98 -13.35 -3.76
CA ASN A 259 -20.09 -14.31 -4.86
C ASN A 259 -20.82 -13.74 -6.09
N HIS A 260 -21.06 -12.42 -6.10
CA HIS A 260 -21.71 -11.76 -7.21
C HIS A 260 -20.90 -11.96 -8.50
N ASN A 261 -21.57 -12.11 -9.64
CA ASN A 261 -20.92 -12.29 -10.94
C ASN A 261 -19.87 -13.42 -10.98
N SER A 262 -20.11 -14.51 -10.25
CA SER A 262 -19.26 -15.71 -10.15
C SER A 262 -17.91 -15.52 -9.46
N HIS A 263 -17.66 -14.36 -8.84
CA HIS A 263 -16.47 -14.14 -8.02
C HIS A 263 -16.50 -14.99 -6.74
N GLN A 264 -15.38 -15.00 -6.03
CA GLN A 264 -15.27 -15.57 -4.69
C GLN A 264 -14.35 -14.69 -3.87
N PHE A 265 -14.90 -13.58 -3.38
CA PHE A 265 -14.17 -12.61 -2.58
C PHE A 265 -13.96 -13.11 -1.15
N LYS A 266 -12.72 -13.00 -0.67
CA LYS A 266 -12.37 -13.16 0.74
C LYS A 266 -11.66 -11.92 1.25
N MET A 267 -11.88 -11.59 2.52
CA MET A 267 -11.14 -10.53 3.19
C MET A 267 -9.64 -10.81 3.08
N HIS A 268 -8.86 -9.79 2.74
CA HIS A 268 -7.45 -9.95 2.39
C HIS A 268 -6.61 -8.76 2.84
N THR A 269 -5.38 -9.06 3.26
CA THR A 269 -4.33 -8.07 3.54
C THR A 269 -3.40 -7.98 2.33
N PHE A 270 -3.40 -6.83 1.66
CA PHE A 270 -2.53 -6.54 0.53
C PHE A 270 -1.18 -6.03 1.04
N GLU A 271 -0.08 -6.72 0.69
CA GLU A 271 1.29 -6.32 1.11
C GLU A 271 1.77 -5.05 0.40
N LYS A 272 1.32 -4.84 -0.84
CA LYS A 272 1.62 -3.64 -1.64
C LYS A 272 0.42 -2.72 -1.65
N ILE A 273 0.69 -1.42 -1.70
CA ILE A 273 -0.38 -0.43 -1.88
C ILE A 273 -1.10 -0.72 -3.19
N SER A 274 -2.37 -1.02 -3.07
CA SER A 274 -3.20 -1.55 -4.15
C SER A 274 -4.42 -0.68 -4.35
N SER A 275 -4.97 -0.69 -5.56
CA SER A 275 -6.18 0.06 -5.90
C SER A 275 -7.33 -0.89 -6.17
N CYS A 276 -8.54 -0.44 -5.84
CA CYS A 276 -9.76 -1.19 -6.12
C CYS A 276 -9.98 -1.32 -7.63
N SER A 277 -10.26 -2.55 -8.06
CA SER A 277 -10.47 -2.88 -9.48
C SER A 277 -11.74 -2.23 -10.07
N ASN A 278 -12.66 -1.77 -9.22
CA ASN A 278 -13.89 -1.08 -9.63
C ASN A 278 -13.74 0.45 -9.61
N CYS A 279 -13.48 1.05 -8.45
CA CYS A 279 -13.48 2.52 -8.31
C CYS A 279 -12.12 3.18 -8.52
N ARG A 280 -11.04 2.38 -8.70
CA ARG A 280 -9.65 2.85 -8.86
C ARG A 280 -9.05 3.64 -7.69
N LEU A 281 -9.81 3.81 -6.60
CA LEU A 281 -9.33 4.38 -5.34
C LEU A 281 -8.47 3.38 -4.58
N LEU A 282 -7.62 3.88 -3.68
CA LEU A 282 -6.72 3.06 -2.87
C LEU A 282 -7.50 2.10 -1.96
N LEU A 283 -7.02 0.87 -1.84
CA LEU A 283 -7.39 -0.04 -0.74
C LEU A 283 -6.61 0.43 0.49
N ARG A 284 -7.33 1.06 1.42
CA ARG A 284 -6.73 1.90 2.46
C ARG A 284 -6.37 1.09 3.69
N GLY A 285 -5.28 1.50 4.36
CA GLY A 285 -4.79 0.83 5.56
C GLY A 285 -3.63 -0.13 5.29
N ILE A 286 -3.24 -0.88 6.32
CA ILE A 286 -2.08 -1.77 6.34
C ILE A 286 -2.44 -3.25 6.54
N PHE A 287 -3.65 -3.55 7.03
CA PHE A 287 -4.14 -4.93 7.14
C PHE A 287 -5.65 -5.00 6.89
N ASN A 288 -6.13 -6.09 6.28
CA ASN A 288 -7.52 -6.30 5.89
C ASN A 288 -8.12 -5.06 5.18
N GLN A 289 -7.43 -4.52 4.17
CA GLN A 289 -7.83 -3.28 3.47
C GLN A 289 -9.04 -3.47 2.57
N GLY A 290 -9.36 -4.71 2.20
CA GLY A 290 -10.47 -5.04 1.32
C GLY A 290 -10.57 -6.53 1.07
N TYR A 291 -11.00 -6.88 -0.13
CA TYR A 291 -11.29 -8.27 -0.51
C TYR A 291 -10.56 -8.63 -1.80
N LEU A 292 -10.08 -9.87 -1.85
CA LEU A 292 -9.44 -10.47 -3.02
C LEU A 292 -10.30 -11.62 -3.53
N CYS A 293 -10.57 -11.63 -4.84
CA CYS A 293 -11.23 -12.77 -5.47
C CYS A 293 -10.24 -13.93 -5.65
N LEU A 294 -10.52 -15.08 -5.05
CA LEU A 294 -9.66 -16.26 -5.14
C LEU A 294 -9.59 -16.86 -6.55
N LYS A 295 -10.56 -16.55 -7.42
CA LYS A 295 -10.62 -17.09 -8.78
C LYS A 295 -9.85 -16.24 -9.79
N CYS A 296 -9.96 -14.91 -9.72
CA CYS A 296 -9.40 -13.99 -10.73
C CYS A 296 -8.34 -13.02 -10.20
N GLY A 297 -8.08 -13.00 -8.89
CA GLY A 297 -7.06 -12.14 -8.28
C GLY A 297 -7.41 -10.65 -8.21
N LEU A 298 -8.63 -10.24 -8.56
CA LEU A 298 -9.04 -8.84 -8.44
C LEU A 298 -9.21 -8.44 -6.96
N GLY A 299 -8.66 -7.28 -6.61
CA GLY A 299 -8.86 -6.63 -5.31
C GLY A 299 -9.95 -5.56 -5.37
N ALA A 300 -10.80 -5.47 -4.34
CA ALA A 300 -11.87 -4.46 -4.26
C ALA A 300 -12.29 -4.11 -2.82
N HIS A 301 -12.90 -2.92 -2.66
CA HIS A 301 -13.57 -2.53 -1.41
C HIS A 301 -14.86 -3.33 -1.18
N LYS A 302 -15.34 -3.40 0.07
CA LYS A 302 -16.57 -4.12 0.45
C LYS A 302 -17.79 -3.64 -0.34
N GLU A 303 -17.92 -2.33 -0.49
CA GLU A 303 -18.99 -1.64 -1.21
C GLU A 303 -18.88 -1.78 -2.74
N CYS A 304 -17.73 -2.24 -3.26
CA CYS A 304 -17.46 -2.39 -4.68
C CYS A 304 -17.70 -3.80 -5.23
N LEU A 305 -17.86 -4.82 -4.37
CA LEU A 305 -17.88 -6.24 -4.79
C LEU A 305 -18.96 -6.57 -5.84
N GLY A 306 -20.14 -5.96 -5.73
CA GLY A 306 -21.23 -6.19 -6.68
C GLY A 306 -21.23 -5.29 -7.92
N ARG A 307 -20.20 -4.47 -8.12
CA ARG A 307 -20.08 -3.58 -9.29
C ARG A 307 -19.08 -4.08 -10.34
N LEU A 308 -18.35 -5.14 -10.00
CA LEU A 308 -17.38 -5.78 -10.89
C LEU A 308 -18.08 -6.67 -11.91
N GLY A 309 -17.53 -6.76 -13.12
CA GLY A 309 -18.03 -7.65 -14.18
C GLY A 309 -17.89 -9.14 -13.85
N VAL A 310 -18.20 -10.01 -14.80
CA VAL A 310 -18.15 -11.48 -14.62
C VAL A 310 -16.73 -11.96 -14.33
N CYS A 311 -16.60 -12.81 -13.31
CA CYS A 311 -15.34 -13.43 -12.92
C CYS A 311 -14.71 -14.20 -14.08
N GLY A 312 -13.39 -14.02 -14.28
CA GLY A 312 -12.66 -14.62 -15.39
C GLY A 312 -12.89 -13.95 -16.75
N ARG A 313 -13.91 -13.09 -16.88
CA ARG A 313 -14.10 -12.19 -18.03
C ARG A 313 -13.61 -10.79 -17.70
N THR A 314 -12.32 -10.67 -17.41
CA THR A 314 -11.65 -9.37 -17.54
C THR A 314 -10.98 -9.34 -18.88
N ASP A 315 -11.71 -8.92 -19.91
CA ASP A 315 -11.05 -8.15 -20.96
C ASP A 315 -10.38 -6.97 -20.25
N PRO A 316 -9.06 -6.74 -20.43
CA PRO A 316 -8.50 -5.47 -20.05
C PRO A 316 -9.23 -4.42 -20.89
N VAL A 317 -10.09 -3.63 -20.25
CA VAL A 317 -10.65 -2.42 -20.86
C VAL A 317 -9.48 -1.46 -21.10
N LYS A 318 -8.75 -1.71 -22.18
CA LYS A 318 -8.01 -0.71 -22.94
C LYS A 318 -9.09 0.09 -23.65
N GLN A 319 -9.43 1.25 -23.11
CA GLN A 319 -9.94 2.31 -23.98
C GLN A 319 -8.80 2.66 -24.94
N LYS A 320 -8.84 2.08 -26.14
CA LYS A 320 -8.08 2.59 -27.29
C LYS A 320 -8.85 3.81 -27.81
N PRO A 321 -8.23 5.00 -27.91
CA PRO A 321 -8.50 5.83 -29.08
C PRO A 321 -8.02 5.03 -30.30
N LYS A 322 -8.83 5.03 -31.36
CA LYS A 322 -8.38 4.57 -32.68
C LYS A 322 -7.14 5.39 -33.02
N ASP A 323 -6.00 4.72 -33.19
CA ASP A 323 -5.09 5.02 -34.29
C ASP A 323 -4.20 3.81 -34.59
N ASN A 324 -4.10 3.53 -35.88
CA ASN A 324 -3.26 2.52 -36.46
C ASN A 324 -1.81 2.99 -36.40
N THR A 325 -0.96 2.32 -35.61
CA THR A 325 0.43 2.04 -35.98
C THR A 325 1.03 1.06 -34.98
N THR A 326 1.61 -0.01 -35.50
CA THR A 326 2.38 -1.04 -34.79
C THR A 326 3.60 -0.42 -34.09
N ALA A 327 3.68 -0.55 -32.76
CA ALA A 327 4.89 -0.33 -31.98
C ALA A 327 5.07 -1.46 -30.94
N PRO A 328 6.31 -1.88 -30.61
CA PRO A 328 6.60 -3.08 -29.85
C PRO A 328 6.35 -2.89 -28.34
N SER A 329 5.97 -3.98 -27.68
CA SER A 329 5.59 -4.05 -26.26
C SER A 329 6.67 -3.58 -25.29
N SER A 330 6.33 -2.63 -24.41
CA SER A 330 7.11 -2.20 -23.25
C SER A 330 7.01 -3.21 -22.09
N GLY A 331 7.86 -4.24 -22.09
CA GLY A 331 8.15 -5.05 -20.89
C GLY A 331 9.31 -4.45 -20.10
N LEU A 332 9.46 -4.83 -18.83
CA LEU A 332 10.67 -4.51 -18.06
C LEU A 332 11.93 -5.13 -18.73
N PRO A 333 13.12 -4.54 -18.55
CA PRO A 333 14.36 -5.08 -19.12
C PRO A 333 14.56 -6.54 -18.70
N ARG A 334 14.91 -7.40 -19.66
CA ARG A 334 15.20 -8.82 -19.39
C ARG A 334 16.70 -9.04 -19.36
N MET A 335 17.14 -9.92 -18.47
CA MET A 335 18.52 -10.33 -18.30
C MET A 335 18.60 -11.85 -18.43
N ILE A 336 19.64 -12.39 -19.03
CA ILE A 336 19.95 -13.82 -19.03
C ILE A 336 21.03 -14.10 -18.00
N VAL A 337 20.85 -15.15 -17.21
CA VAL A 337 21.79 -15.59 -16.19
C VAL A 337 22.97 -16.27 -16.87
N ILE A 338 24.18 -15.83 -16.54
CA ILE A 338 25.45 -16.36 -17.06
C ILE A 338 26.25 -17.11 -16.01
N LYS A 339 25.86 -17.01 -14.73
CA LYS A 339 26.50 -17.66 -13.60
C LYS A 339 25.46 -18.12 -12.58
N ASP A 340 25.58 -19.35 -12.12
CA ASP A 340 24.71 -19.91 -11.09
C ASP A 340 24.87 -19.16 -9.76
N TYR A 341 23.76 -18.99 -9.06
CA TYR A 341 23.75 -18.48 -7.70
C TYR A 341 22.63 -19.16 -6.91
N SER A 342 22.99 -19.76 -5.78
CA SER A 342 22.10 -20.58 -4.95
C SER A 342 21.65 -19.89 -3.66
N GLY A 343 21.98 -18.60 -3.48
CA GLY A 343 21.64 -17.85 -2.27
C GLY A 343 22.82 -17.56 -1.33
N ILE A 344 24.04 -17.89 -1.75
CA ILE A 344 25.27 -17.67 -0.98
C ILE A 344 26.27 -16.85 -1.83
N PRO A 345 26.76 -15.70 -1.32
CA PRO A 345 26.43 -15.06 -0.05
C PRO A 345 24.96 -14.57 -0.02
N SER A 346 24.35 -14.50 1.16
CA SER A 346 22.97 -13.99 1.28
C SER A 346 22.96 -12.46 1.12
N PRO A 347 21.99 -11.89 0.38
CA PRO A 347 21.84 -10.45 0.29
C PRO A 347 21.45 -9.87 1.65
N GLN A 348 22.02 -8.73 2.03
CA GLN A 348 21.60 -7.99 3.24
C GLN A 348 20.25 -7.27 3.05
N CYS A 349 19.82 -7.12 1.79
CA CYS A 349 18.69 -6.29 1.39
C CYS A 349 17.37 -7.06 1.17
N GLY A 350 17.36 -8.38 1.32
CA GLY A 350 16.15 -9.20 1.12
C GLY A 350 16.44 -10.68 0.81
N PRO A 351 15.39 -11.47 0.48
CA PRO A 351 15.54 -12.89 0.22
C PRO A 351 16.36 -13.16 -1.05
N PRO A 352 17.28 -14.15 -1.05
CA PRO A 352 18.03 -14.54 -2.24
C PRO A 352 17.12 -15.15 -3.31
N LEU A 353 17.40 -14.84 -4.57
CA LEU A 353 16.83 -15.53 -5.73
C LEU A 353 17.82 -16.56 -6.25
N SER A 354 17.50 -17.84 -6.10
CA SER A 354 18.29 -18.89 -6.76
C SER A 354 18.13 -18.78 -8.28
N ILE A 355 19.24 -18.67 -9.00
CA ILE A 355 19.32 -18.53 -10.45
C ILE A 355 20.30 -19.54 -11.03
N HIS A 356 19.97 -20.08 -12.20
CA HIS A 356 20.84 -21.00 -12.94
C HIS A 356 21.16 -20.41 -14.31
N ALA A 357 22.34 -20.70 -14.84
CA ALA A 357 22.80 -20.26 -16.14
C ALA A 357 21.78 -20.64 -17.23
N GLY A 358 21.37 -19.66 -18.02
CA GLY A 358 20.30 -19.78 -19.01
C GLY A 358 18.92 -19.29 -18.55
N ASP A 359 18.69 -19.08 -17.26
CA ASP A 359 17.45 -18.48 -16.77
C ASP A 359 17.29 -17.05 -17.31
N VAL A 360 16.05 -16.65 -17.60
CA VAL A 360 15.72 -15.27 -17.99
C VAL A 360 15.07 -14.57 -16.81
N ILE A 361 15.67 -13.47 -16.38
CA ILE A 361 15.24 -12.63 -15.27
C ILE A 361 14.61 -11.35 -15.82
N GLU A 362 13.39 -11.05 -15.41
CA GLU A 362 12.78 -9.74 -15.60
C GLU A 362 13.29 -8.80 -14.50
N LEU A 363 14.05 -7.78 -14.87
CA LEU A 363 14.75 -6.89 -13.95
C LEU A 363 13.76 -5.87 -13.35
N MET A 364 13.63 -5.88 -12.03
CA MET A 364 12.70 -5.02 -11.30
C MET A 364 13.40 -3.82 -10.68
N PHE A 365 14.62 -4.01 -10.18
CA PHE A 365 15.43 -2.94 -9.60
C PHE A 365 16.92 -3.22 -9.85
N ALA A 366 17.62 -2.23 -10.39
CA ALA A 366 19.06 -2.24 -10.58
C ALA A 366 19.62 -0.91 -10.12
N ASP A 367 20.38 -0.96 -9.02
CA ASP A 367 21.16 0.17 -8.54
C ASP A 367 22.61 -0.02 -9.01
N LEU A 368 23.16 0.97 -9.69
CA LEU A 368 24.54 0.98 -10.20
C LEU A 368 25.58 1.03 -9.08
N GLN A 369 25.19 1.46 -7.87
CA GLN A 369 26.05 1.48 -6.69
C GLN A 369 25.98 0.18 -5.87
N SER A 370 25.05 -0.72 -6.21
CA SER A 370 24.83 -2.01 -5.52
C SER A 370 25.33 -3.19 -6.36
N SER A 371 26.03 -4.13 -5.72
CA SER A 371 26.36 -5.43 -6.32
C SER A 371 25.16 -6.40 -6.36
N TRP A 372 24.01 -5.99 -5.84
CA TRP A 372 22.80 -6.81 -5.75
C TRP A 372 21.65 -6.16 -6.51
N TRP A 373 21.09 -6.90 -7.46
CA TRP A 373 19.92 -6.50 -8.23
C TRP A 373 18.71 -7.37 -7.86
N GLN A 374 17.52 -6.83 -8.09
CA GLN A 374 16.27 -7.53 -7.82
C GLN A 374 15.54 -7.80 -9.14
N GLY A 375 15.02 -9.02 -9.25
CA GLY A 375 14.27 -9.42 -10.44
C GLY A 375 13.43 -10.64 -10.20
N LYS A 376 12.64 -10.97 -11.22
CA LYS A 376 11.76 -12.13 -11.25
C LYS A 376 12.34 -13.14 -12.23
N ASN A 377 12.67 -14.34 -11.77
CA ASN A 377 13.02 -15.44 -12.66
C ASN A 377 11.76 -15.89 -13.41
N LEU A 378 11.77 -15.80 -14.74
CA LEU A 378 10.61 -16.12 -15.57
C LEU A 378 10.29 -17.61 -15.58
N ALA A 379 11.28 -18.50 -15.38
CA ALA A 379 11.08 -19.94 -15.34
C ALA A 379 10.41 -20.38 -14.03
N THR A 380 10.84 -19.81 -12.89
CA THR A 380 10.34 -20.21 -11.57
C THR A 380 9.26 -19.29 -11.00
N SER A 381 9.04 -18.14 -11.64
CA SER A 381 8.21 -17.02 -11.14
C SER A 381 8.60 -16.50 -9.74
N LYS A 382 9.75 -16.89 -9.20
CA LYS A 382 10.26 -16.42 -7.91
C LYS A 382 10.90 -15.04 -8.06
N ILE A 383 10.77 -14.24 -7.01
CA ILE A 383 11.34 -12.90 -6.91
C ILE A 383 12.34 -12.89 -5.76
N GLY A 384 13.48 -12.24 -5.97
CA GLY A 384 14.49 -12.04 -4.94
C GLY A 384 15.71 -11.32 -5.49
N PHE A 385 16.75 -11.28 -4.69
CA PHE A 385 18.00 -10.61 -5.04
C PHE A 385 19.03 -11.59 -5.60
N PHE A 386 19.77 -11.14 -6.61
CA PHE A 386 20.86 -11.88 -7.21
C PHE A 386 22.05 -10.94 -7.50
N PRO A 387 23.28 -11.48 -7.62
CA PRO A 387 24.45 -10.68 -7.93
C PRO A 387 24.35 -10.03 -9.31
N SER A 388 24.64 -8.74 -9.42
CA SER A 388 24.55 -7.99 -10.68
C SER A 388 25.51 -8.49 -11.76
N ASP A 389 26.63 -9.09 -11.36
CA ASP A 389 27.64 -9.70 -12.24
C ASP A 389 27.26 -11.10 -12.74
N ALA A 390 26.16 -11.69 -12.23
CA ALA A 390 25.69 -13.02 -12.62
C ALA A 390 24.77 -13.01 -13.84
N VAL A 391 24.44 -11.83 -14.39
CA VAL A 391 23.48 -11.68 -15.50
C VAL A 391 23.99 -10.72 -16.58
N ARG A 392 23.41 -10.81 -17.79
CA ARG A 392 23.63 -9.85 -18.90
C ARG A 392 22.32 -9.55 -19.64
N PRO A 393 22.20 -8.44 -20.37
CA PRO A 393 20.97 -8.11 -21.12
C PRO A 393 20.50 -9.21 -22.08
N TYR A 394 19.17 -9.44 -22.12
CA TYR A 394 18.49 -10.41 -22.98
C TYR A 394 17.36 -9.75 -23.79
N PRO A 395 17.26 -9.96 -25.12
CA PRO A 395 18.16 -10.76 -25.94
C PRO A 395 19.55 -10.13 -26.01
N CYS A 396 20.60 -10.96 -26.00
CA CYS A 396 21.95 -10.47 -26.28
C CYS A 396 21.96 -10.02 -27.74
N VAL A 397 21.79 -8.72 -27.98
CA VAL A 397 21.69 -8.20 -29.34
C VAL A 397 23.04 -8.42 -30.02
N PRO A 398 23.11 -9.21 -31.12
CA PRO A 398 24.34 -9.34 -31.88
C PRO A 398 24.73 -7.96 -32.41
N LYS A 399 26.02 -7.60 -32.32
CA LYS A 399 26.50 -6.37 -32.94
C LYS A 399 26.53 -6.54 -34.47
N PRO A 400 26.10 -5.53 -35.25
CA PRO A 400 25.55 -4.25 -34.81
C PRO A 400 24.05 -4.32 -34.49
N ALA A 401 23.67 -3.81 -33.32
CA ALA A 401 22.27 -3.65 -32.93
C ALA A 401 21.66 -2.48 -33.70
N ASP A 402 20.62 -2.73 -34.49
CA ASP A 402 19.91 -1.67 -35.21
C ASP A 402 18.93 -0.96 -34.28
N TYR A 403 19.31 0.24 -33.85
CA TYR A 403 18.47 1.11 -33.03
C TYR A 403 17.62 2.08 -33.86
N SER A 404 17.68 2.04 -35.21
CA SER A 404 16.97 2.96 -36.11
C SER A 404 15.45 2.99 -35.91
N ALA A 405 14.86 1.88 -35.42
CA ALA A 405 13.44 1.79 -35.12
C ALA A 405 13.01 2.59 -33.87
N HIS A 406 13.95 3.09 -33.07
CA HIS A 406 13.65 3.82 -31.84
C HIS A 406 13.67 5.33 -32.06
N LEU A 407 12.58 6.00 -31.70
CA LEU A 407 12.44 7.46 -31.81
C LEU A 407 13.49 8.25 -31.01
N TRP A 408 14.11 7.64 -30.00
CA TRP A 408 15.17 8.26 -29.20
C TRP A 408 16.57 8.13 -29.84
N PHE A 409 16.71 7.37 -30.91
CA PHE A 409 17.99 7.14 -31.57
C PHE A 409 18.13 8.03 -32.81
N ALA A 410 19.08 8.96 -32.77
CA ALA A 410 19.31 9.95 -33.83
C ALA A 410 20.35 9.49 -34.87
N GLY A 411 20.86 8.27 -34.77
CA GLY A 411 21.88 7.76 -35.67
C GLY A 411 23.20 8.52 -35.59
N LEU A 412 23.83 8.75 -36.74
CA LEU A 412 25.11 9.45 -36.85
C LEU A 412 24.86 10.96 -36.77
N MET A 413 25.16 11.55 -35.62
CA MET A 413 24.89 12.95 -35.33
C MET A 413 26.01 13.54 -34.50
N GLU A 414 26.58 14.66 -34.94
CA GLU A 414 27.64 15.35 -34.22
C GLU A 414 27.12 16.14 -33.02
N ARG A 415 28.04 16.60 -32.16
CA ARG A 415 27.70 17.31 -30.94
C ARG A 415 26.85 18.56 -31.23
N TYR A 416 27.30 19.40 -32.17
CA TYR A 416 26.63 20.65 -32.49
C TYR A 416 25.22 20.42 -33.07
N GLN A 417 25.04 19.36 -33.87
CA GLN A 417 23.75 19.00 -34.45
C GLN A 417 22.76 18.58 -33.36
N ALA A 418 23.22 17.78 -32.39
CA ALA A 418 22.42 17.41 -31.25
C ALA A 418 22.10 18.60 -30.33
N GLU A 419 22.99 19.59 -30.24
CA GLU A 419 22.71 20.84 -29.51
C GLU A 419 21.58 21.62 -30.19
N LEU A 420 21.66 21.84 -31.51
CA LEU A 420 20.62 22.53 -32.28
C LEU A 420 19.26 21.81 -32.20
N GLU A 421 19.23 20.50 -32.38
CA GLU A 421 17.98 19.71 -32.38
C GLU A 421 17.30 19.69 -31.00
N LEU A 422 18.07 19.79 -29.92
CA LEU A 422 17.56 19.79 -28.55
C LEU A 422 17.27 21.20 -28.02
N MET A 423 17.88 22.26 -28.56
CA MET A 423 17.73 23.63 -28.07
C MET A 423 16.27 24.10 -28.08
N ASP A 424 15.50 23.74 -29.11
CA ASP A 424 14.08 24.10 -29.24
C ASP A 424 13.12 23.09 -28.59
N ARG A 425 13.64 22.06 -27.91
CA ARG A 425 12.83 21.01 -27.25
C ARG A 425 12.69 21.29 -25.76
N ASP A 426 11.79 20.57 -25.09
CA ASP A 426 11.61 20.68 -23.65
C ASP A 426 12.82 20.14 -22.86
N ASN A 427 13.06 20.69 -21.66
CA ASN A 427 14.01 20.11 -20.72
C ASN A 427 13.64 18.65 -20.40
N SER A 428 14.63 17.77 -20.28
CA SER A 428 14.52 16.30 -20.21
C SER A 428 14.34 15.58 -21.55
N THR A 429 14.28 16.30 -22.67
CA THR A 429 14.40 15.69 -23.99
C THR A 429 15.83 15.20 -24.19
N TYR A 430 15.99 13.96 -24.63
CA TYR A 430 17.29 13.35 -24.92
C TYR A 430 17.28 12.63 -26.26
N LEU A 431 18.46 12.45 -26.82
CA LEU A 431 18.70 11.59 -27.96
C LEU A 431 19.99 10.80 -27.75
N VAL A 432 20.04 9.61 -28.33
CA VAL A 432 21.25 8.77 -28.39
C VAL A 432 21.81 8.88 -29.81
N ARG A 433 23.11 9.15 -29.93
CA ARG A 433 23.80 9.36 -31.21
C ARG A 433 25.12 8.61 -31.29
N HIS A 434 25.56 8.29 -32.50
CA HIS A 434 26.93 7.87 -32.75
C HIS A 434 27.89 9.05 -32.69
N ARG A 435 29.04 8.87 -32.04
CA ARG A 435 30.04 9.91 -31.80
C ARG A 435 31.06 10.04 -32.93
N SER A 436 31.35 8.96 -33.64
CA SER A 436 32.36 8.92 -34.71
C SER A 436 31.81 8.22 -35.95
N LYS A 437 32.57 8.23 -37.06
CA LYS A 437 32.27 7.41 -38.26
C LYS A 437 32.31 5.91 -37.97
N GLU A 438 32.86 5.50 -36.82
CA GLU A 438 32.80 4.13 -36.33
C GLU A 438 31.49 3.95 -35.53
N LEU A 439 30.59 3.12 -36.05
CA LEU A 439 29.24 2.87 -35.51
C LEU A 439 29.19 2.25 -34.09
N ASN A 440 30.31 2.18 -33.37
CA ASN A 440 30.41 1.53 -32.06
C ASN A 440 30.59 2.51 -30.89
N GLU A 441 30.78 3.81 -31.12
CA GLU A 441 30.84 4.81 -30.06
C GLU A 441 29.51 5.56 -29.93
N TYR A 442 28.87 5.51 -28.77
CA TYR A 442 27.59 6.19 -28.52
C TYR A 442 27.73 7.32 -27.50
N ALA A 443 26.89 8.33 -27.64
CA ALA A 443 26.74 9.41 -26.69
C ALA A 443 25.25 9.72 -26.46
N ILE A 444 24.91 10.09 -25.23
CA ILE A 444 23.59 10.64 -24.90
C ILE A 444 23.72 12.15 -24.89
N SER A 445 22.89 12.83 -25.67
CA SER A 445 22.71 14.28 -25.59
C SER A 445 21.37 14.55 -24.89
N ILE A 446 21.36 15.36 -23.84
CA ILE A 446 20.14 15.65 -23.06
C ILE A 446 20.06 17.15 -22.76
N LYS A 447 18.89 17.77 -22.98
CA LYS A 447 18.63 19.14 -22.57
C LYS A 447 18.25 19.17 -21.09
N PHE A 448 19.02 19.90 -20.29
CA PHE A 448 18.78 20.06 -18.86
C PHE A 448 19.19 21.46 -18.41
N ASN A 449 18.28 22.19 -17.76
CA ASN A 449 18.44 23.60 -17.36
C ASN A 449 18.83 24.49 -18.55
N ASP A 450 18.13 24.33 -19.67
CA ASP A 450 18.31 25.10 -20.92
C ASP A 450 19.74 25.00 -21.50
N LYS A 451 20.48 23.97 -21.10
CA LYS A 451 21.78 23.61 -21.64
C LYS A 451 21.75 22.17 -22.11
N VAL A 452 22.36 21.90 -23.25
CA VAL A 452 22.54 20.54 -23.73
C VAL A 452 23.81 19.96 -23.11
N LYS A 453 23.67 18.83 -22.43
CA LYS A 453 24.79 18.05 -21.88
C LYS A 453 25.01 16.82 -22.73
N HIS A 454 26.27 16.44 -22.89
CA HIS A 454 26.66 15.24 -23.63
C HIS A 454 27.39 14.28 -22.70
N ILE A 455 26.92 13.04 -22.66
CA ILE A 455 27.44 11.99 -21.82
C ILE A 455 27.97 10.90 -22.76
N LYS A 456 29.27 10.60 -22.66
CA LYS A 456 29.87 9.49 -23.41
C LYS A 456 29.35 8.19 -22.81
N ILE A 457 28.83 7.29 -23.64
CA ILE A 457 28.51 5.94 -23.20
C ILE A 457 29.79 5.12 -23.31
N LEU A 458 30.39 4.82 -22.15
CA LEU A 458 31.58 3.97 -22.07
C LEU A 458 31.13 2.51 -22.11
N THR A 459 31.64 1.74 -23.07
CA THR A 459 31.46 0.30 -23.08
C THR A 459 32.61 -0.34 -22.31
N LYS A 460 32.30 -1.20 -21.34
CA LYS A 460 33.27 -2.09 -20.71
C LYS A 460 32.96 -3.50 -21.20
N ASP A 461 33.94 -4.17 -21.79
CA ASP A 461 33.80 -5.53 -22.35
C ASP A 461 32.66 -5.66 -23.39
N GLY A 462 32.36 -4.57 -24.09
CA GLY A 462 31.45 -4.58 -25.23
C GLY A 462 29.96 -4.68 -24.91
N CYS A 463 29.54 -4.56 -23.64
CA CYS A 463 28.12 -4.50 -23.24
C CYS A 463 27.74 -3.08 -22.75
N PHE A 464 26.48 -2.70 -22.95
CA PHE A 464 25.86 -1.45 -22.46
C PHE A 464 25.16 -1.66 -21.14
#